data_AF-A0A6L5EU06-F1
#
_entry.id   AF-A0A6L5EU06-F1
#
_cell.length_a   1.000
_cell.length_b   1.000
_cell.length_c   1.000
_cell.angle_alpha   90.00
_cell.angle_beta   90.00
_cell.angle_gamma   90.00
#
_symmetry.space_group_name_H-M   'P 1'
#
loop_
_entity.id
_entity.type
_entity.pdbx_description
1 polymer ?
#
loop_
_entity_poly.entity_id
_entity_poly.type
_entity_poly.pdbx_seq_one_letter_code
_entity_poly.pdbx_strand_id
1 'polypeptide(L)' 'MTDASPSVDPRDLRVSDTEREHVVNLLQRAIGRGLIDLDEFTERTDIAYNAMTRGQLNVVLADLPGLVHSGAPRPARPAW' A
#
# COMPACT_ATOMS: atom_id res chain seq x y z
N MET A 1 -35.94 -5.70 2.60
CA MET A 1 -34.93 -6.74 2.91
C MET A 1 -33.66 -6.30 2.20
N THR A 2 -32.77 -5.59 2.89
CA THR A 2 -31.58 -4.96 2.29
C THR A 2 -30.55 -6.04 1.99
N ASP A 3 -30.23 -6.25 0.71
CA ASP A 3 -29.08 -7.06 0.31
C ASP A 3 -27.81 -6.25 0.63
N ALA A 4 -27.24 -6.47 1.81
CA ALA A 4 -25.88 -6.06 2.09
C ALA A 4 -24.97 -7.05 1.37
N SER A 5 -24.67 -6.81 0.09
CA SER A 5 -23.63 -7.55 -0.61
C SER A 5 -22.34 -7.47 0.22
N PRO A 6 -21.60 -8.58 0.43
CA PRO A 6 -20.38 -8.56 1.22
C PRO A 6 -19.38 -7.63 0.54
N SER A 7 -19.23 -6.43 1.09
CA SER A 7 -18.29 -5.44 0.59
C SER A 7 -16.91 -5.90 1.03
N VAL A 8 -16.15 -6.47 0.10
CA VAL A 8 -14.76 -6.89 0.34
C VAL A 8 -13.97 -5.67 0.78
N ASP A 9 -13.31 -5.74 1.95
CA ASP A 9 -12.46 -4.67 2.43
C ASP A 9 -11.35 -4.44 1.39
N PRO A 10 -11.10 -3.18 0.94
CA PRO A 10 -10.03 -2.87 0.01
C PRO A 10 -8.65 -3.41 0.43
N ARG A 11 -8.41 -3.63 1.72
CA ARG A 11 -7.17 -4.22 2.27
C ARG A 11 -7.06 -5.72 2.02
N ASP A 12 -8.18 -6.42 1.87
CA ASP A 12 -8.23 -7.86 1.61
C ASP A 12 -8.12 -8.20 0.12
N LEU A 13 -8.18 -7.17 -0.75
CA LEU A 13 -8.00 -7.35 -2.19
C LEU A 13 -6.61 -7.88 -2.50
N ARG A 14 -6.56 -8.84 -3.43
CA ARG A 14 -5.32 -9.44 -3.90
C ARG A 14 -4.46 -8.39 -4.60
N VAL A 15 -3.17 -8.48 -4.34
CA VAL A 15 -2.15 -7.62 -4.94
C VAL A 15 -1.69 -8.18 -6.28
N SER A 16 -1.58 -7.30 -7.26
CA SER A 16 -0.97 -7.53 -8.55
C SER A 16 0.55 -7.32 -8.51
N ASP A 17 1.27 -7.88 -9.49
CA ASP A 17 2.71 -7.64 -9.61
C ASP A 17 3.05 -6.16 -9.82
N THR A 18 2.21 -5.43 -10.57
CA THR A 18 2.38 -3.99 -10.74
C THR A 18 2.27 -3.22 -9.42
N GLU A 19 1.39 -3.64 -8.52
CA GLU A 19 1.29 -3.03 -7.18
C GLU A 19 2.53 -3.37 -6.33
N ARG A 20 3.07 -4.59 -6.42
CA ARG A 20 4.34 -4.95 -5.75
C ARG A 20 5.49 -4.10 -6.27
N GLU A 21 5.65 -4.03 -7.59
CA GLU A 21 6.69 -3.22 -8.22
C GLU A 21 6.56 -1.73 -7.88
N HIS A 22 5.34 -1.22 -7.78
CA HIS A 22 5.11 0.16 -7.34
C HIS A 22 5.67 0.38 -5.93
N VAL A 23 5.39 -0.51 -4.98
CA VAL A 23 5.90 -0.42 -3.61
C VAL A 23 7.43 -0.52 -3.58
N VAL A 24 8.04 -1.42 -4.35
CA VAL A 24 9.51 -1.51 -4.45
C VAL A 24 10.12 -0.21 -4.98
N ASN A 25 9.49 0.43 -5.97
CA ASN A 25 9.93 1.75 -6.46
C ASN A 25 9.83 2.85 -5.39
N LEU A 26 8.85 2.77 -4.50
CA LEU A 26 8.75 3.70 -3.36
C LEU A 26 9.86 3.45 -2.33
N LEU A 27 10.19 2.18 -2.05
CA LEU A 27 11.30 1.80 -1.19
C LEU A 27 12.66 2.28 -1.75
N GLN A 28 12.87 2.17 -3.08
CA GLN A 28 14.07 2.70 -3.73
C GLN A 28 14.23 4.22 -3.54
N ARG A 29 13.11 4.95 -3.54
CA ARG A 29 13.13 6.39 -3.25
C ARG A 29 13.40 6.67 -1.78
N ALA A 30 12.91 5.81 -0.88
CA ALA A 30 13.13 5.96 0.57
C ALA A 30 14.61 5.77 0.93
N ILE A 31 15.27 4.72 0.41
CA ILE A 31 16.72 4.52 0.61
C ILE A 31 17.54 5.65 -0.02
N GLY A 32 17.19 6.11 -1.23
CA GLY A 32 17.85 7.25 -1.87
C GLY A 32 17.71 8.58 -1.10
N ARG A 33 16.72 8.68 -0.20
CA ARG A 33 16.50 9.81 0.70
C ARG A 33 17.08 9.60 2.10
N GLY A 34 17.66 8.43 2.39
CA GLY A 34 18.16 8.07 3.72
C GLY A 34 17.06 7.88 4.77
N LEU A 35 15.83 7.56 4.35
CA LEU A 35 14.72 7.25 5.27
C LEU A 35 14.79 5.83 5.82
N ILE A 36 15.42 4.93 5.05
CA ILE A 36 15.72 3.55 5.42
C ILE A 36 17.13 3.24 4.94
N ASP A 37 17.78 2.28 5.59
CA ASP A 37 19.07 1.77 5.14
C ASP A 37 18.93 0.60 4.13
N LEU A 38 20.06 -0.01 3.76
CA LEU A 38 20.11 -1.10 2.79
C LEU A 38 19.53 -2.42 3.32
N ASP A 39 19.70 -2.67 4.62
CA ASP A 39 19.21 -3.89 5.26
C ASP A 39 17.68 -3.82 5.35
N GLU A 40 17.16 -2.69 5.80
CA GLU A 40 15.72 -2.40 5.82
C GLU A 40 15.10 -2.43 4.41
N PHE A 41 15.80 -1.89 3.41
CA PHE A 41 15.34 -1.95 2.02
C PHE A 41 15.20 -3.40 1.53
N THR A 42 16.17 -4.26 1.85
CA THR A 42 16.17 -5.67 1.45
C THR A 42 15.02 -6.41 2.12
N GLU A 43 14.89 -6.30 3.45
CA GLU A 43 13.82 -6.94 4.21
C GLU A 43 12.42 -6.51 3.72
N ARG A 44 12.23 -5.21 3.52
CA ARG A 44 10.94 -4.67 3.05
C ARG A 44 10.62 -5.07 1.62
N THR A 45 11.63 -5.19 0.77
CA THR A 45 11.45 -5.67 -0.62
C THR A 45 11.00 -7.13 -0.63
N ASP A 46 11.57 -7.97 0.23
CA ASP A 46 11.13 -9.36 0.38
C ASP A 46 9.68 -9.45 0.88
N ILE A 47 9.31 -8.62 1.87
CA ILE A 47 7.91 -8.55 2.34
C ILE A 47 6.97 -8.09 1.20
N ALA A 48 7.36 -7.08 0.43
CA ALA A 48 6.57 -6.58 -0.69
C ALA A 48 6.33 -7.66 -1.77
N TYR A 49 7.35 -8.44 -2.11
CA TYR A 49 7.21 -9.53 -3.07
C TYR A 49 6.36 -10.69 -2.56
N ASN A 50 6.38 -10.96 -1.25
CA ASN A 50 5.56 -12.01 -0.63
C ASN A 50 4.14 -11.55 -0.28
N ALA A 51 3.82 -10.26 -0.38
CA ALA A 51 2.51 -9.72 -0.07
C ALA A 51 1.44 -10.26 -1.03
N MET A 52 0.40 -10.87 -0.47
CA MET A 52 -0.76 -11.40 -1.18
C MET A 52 -1.93 -10.41 -1.20
N THR A 53 -2.02 -9.51 -0.22
CA THR A 53 -3.12 -8.55 -0.09
C THR A 53 -2.64 -7.12 0.04
N ARG A 54 -3.50 -6.15 -0.33
CA ARG A 54 -3.17 -4.72 -0.26
C ARG A 54 -2.85 -4.27 1.16
N GLY A 55 -3.51 -4.88 2.15
CA GLY A 55 -3.24 -4.66 3.56
C GLY A 55 -1.80 -5.01 3.93
N GLN A 56 -1.25 -6.10 3.40
CA GLN A 56 0.14 -6.50 3.62
C GLN A 56 1.11 -5.52 2.95
N LEU A 57 0.85 -5.09 1.71
CA LEU A 57 1.67 -4.06 1.05
C LEU A 57 1.66 -2.72 1.80
N ASN A 58 0.52 -2.32 2.35
CA ASN A 58 0.42 -1.07 3.10
C ASN A 58 1.28 -1.06 4.37
N VAL A 59 1.47 -2.22 5.01
CA VAL A 59 2.34 -2.33 6.20
C VAL A 59 3.79 -2.02 5.87
N VAL A 60 4.27 -2.40 4.67
CA VAL A 60 5.64 -2.14 4.20
C VAL A 60 6.00 -0.65 4.18
N LEU A 61 4.98 0.21 4.00
CA LEU A 61 5.13 1.66 3.85
C LEU A 61 4.61 2.45 5.06
N ALA A 62 4.08 1.79 6.10
CA ALA A 62 3.27 2.44 7.13
C ALA A 62 4.02 3.50 7.96
N ASP A 63 5.32 3.30 8.14
CA ASP A 63 6.23 4.16 8.89
C ASP A 63 7.05 5.10 8.00
N LEU A 64 6.86 5.02 6.67
CA LEU A 64 7.55 5.88 5.73
C LEU A 64 6.78 7.20 5.50
N PRO A 65 7.36 8.36 5.88
CA PRO A 65 6.66 9.64 5.77
C PRO A 65 6.37 10.00 4.31
N GLY A 66 5.12 10.39 4.03
CA GLY A 66 4.67 10.84 2.71
C GLY A 66 4.47 9.74 1.67
N LEU A 67 4.54 8.46 2.08
CA LEU A 67 4.36 7.29 1.20
C LEU A 67 3.05 6.53 1.44
N VAL A 68 2.34 6.85 2.52
CA VAL A 68 0.99 6.34 2.76
C VAL A 68 -0.03 7.06 1.89
N HIS A 69 -0.61 6.34 0.92
CA HIS A 69 -1.88 6.77 0.32
C HIS A 69 -2.97 6.48 1.35
N SER A 70 -3.25 7.44 2.22
CA SER A 70 -4.49 7.43 2.98
C SER A 70 -5.64 7.40 1.98
N GLY A 71 -6.24 6.23 1.79
CA GLY A 71 -7.45 6.01 0.99
C GLY A 71 -8.67 6.68 1.60
N ALA A 72 -8.52 7.92 2.07
CA ALA A 72 -9.62 8.74 2.51
C ALA A 72 -10.55 8.91 1.32
N PRO A 73 -11.83 8.51 1.43
CA PRO A 73 -12.79 8.74 0.36
C PRO A 73 -12.81 10.24 0.06
N ARG A 74 -12.50 10.58 -1.19
CA ARG A 74 -12.62 11.95 -1.68
C ARG A 74 -14.08 12.37 -1.43
N PRO A 75 -14.36 13.47 -0.71
CA PRO A 75 -15.73 13.85 -0.42
C PRO A 75 -16.49 13.99 -1.75
N ALA A 76 -17.60 13.28 -1.88
CA ALA A 76 -18.46 13.37 -3.04
C ALA A 76 -18.90 14.82 -3.19
N ARG A 77 -18.62 15.42 -4.36
CA ARG A 77 -19.02 16.80 -4.65
C ARG A 77 -20.56 16.84 -4.62
N PRO A 78 -21.18 17.79 -3.90
CA PRO A 78 -22.64 17.91 -3.91
C PRO A 78 -23.11 18.26 -5.32
N ALA A 79 -24.06 17.48 -5.83
CA ALA A 79 -24.78 17.79 -7.04
C ALA A 79 -25.90 18.79 -6.70
N TRP A 80 -25.98 19.88 -7.47
CA TRP A 80 -27.12 20.80 -7.46
C TRP A 80 -27.97 20.55 -8.70
#